data_AF-A0A504JKY3-F1
#
_entry.id   AF-A0A504JKY3-F1
#
_cell.length_a   1.000
_cell.length_b   1.000
_cell.length_c   1.000
_cell.angle_alpha   90.00
_cell.angle_beta   90.00
_cell.angle_gamma   90.00
#
_symmetry.space_group_name_H-M   'P 1'
#
loop_
_entity.id
_entity.type
_entity.pdbx_description
1 polymer ?
#
loop_
_entity_poly.entity_id
_entity_poly.type
_entity_poly.pdbx_seq_one_letter_code
_entity_poly.pdbx_strand_id
1 'polypeptide(L)'
;MDIVKEIKKLHKDIVVELQKDFLLVEHPKYKFDLEFDLEDGDNETLLKIVKETLECEYVFGKSFLNEDCFEIVVNLTYAKNLFPEENIDIDLAEDIKDKCIYEIGEISPMFAQFLKGTIKYDHFDVDYYYSLKIHNLQSVFILTDKEEIKQAYNEALDIITFDLHRKYDLKLNIVDFGNTEEHDIDFYEEPQLDTIEDTSVTLDIYDSDLVSYYNRASNMTDSEFKYLAYFQVLECIFDEVYKEETIQDVRGILQSSNFSNRSNEDISNIIKIVERYKQEKNDRSKTGLVLDKYFKGDLRKEAYNLVNKDIFDLLIQMKQIKDTSDMNDLNKLATVIYDFRNECTHSNRSYPIKNSTVSSNANLLDYILLIQKVAERIILNYKV
;
A
#
# COMPACT_ATOMS: atom_id res chain seq x y z
N MET A 1 -40.24 -21.46 -19.19
CA MET A 1 -39.73 -20.11 -19.52
C MET A 1 -38.59 -20.29 -20.49
N ASP A 2 -38.48 -19.47 -21.54
CA ASP A 2 -37.37 -19.57 -22.50
C ASP A 2 -36.22 -18.71 -21.96
N ILE A 3 -35.35 -19.31 -21.16
CA ILE A 3 -34.28 -18.62 -20.43
C ILE A 3 -33.36 -17.80 -21.35
N VAL A 4 -33.09 -18.32 -22.54
CA VAL A 4 -32.32 -17.62 -23.59
C VAL A 4 -32.98 -16.31 -23.98
N LYS A 5 -34.32 -16.29 -24.11
CA LYS A 5 -35.06 -15.05 -24.42
C LYS A 5 -35.01 -14.05 -23.28
N GLU A 6 -35.07 -14.50 -22.02
CA GLU A 6 -35.00 -13.59 -20.87
C GLU A 6 -33.61 -12.97 -20.73
N ILE A 7 -32.55 -13.76 -20.88
CA ILE A 7 -31.17 -13.26 -20.81
C ILE A 7 -30.89 -12.25 -21.93
N LYS A 8 -31.32 -12.53 -23.17
CA LYS A 8 -31.22 -11.59 -24.30
C LYS A 8 -31.99 -10.27 -24.10
N LYS A 9 -32.90 -10.17 -23.12
CA LYS A 9 -33.55 -8.89 -22.76
C LYS A 9 -32.68 -8.05 -21.84
N LEU A 10 -31.75 -8.65 -21.10
CA LEU A 10 -30.85 -7.94 -20.18
C LEU A 10 -29.87 -7.07 -20.96
N HIS A 11 -29.23 -7.64 -21.99
CA HIS A 11 -28.33 -6.93 -22.90
C HIS A 11 -28.64 -7.28 -24.35
N LYS A 12 -28.68 -6.26 -25.23
CA LYS A 12 -29.01 -6.46 -26.65
C LYS A 12 -27.86 -7.04 -27.47
N ASP A 13 -26.63 -6.86 -26.98
CA ASP A 13 -25.40 -7.15 -27.72
C ASP A 13 -24.76 -8.48 -27.30
N ILE A 14 -25.44 -9.27 -26.46
CA ILE A 14 -24.95 -10.59 -26.05
C ILE A 14 -25.44 -11.69 -26.98
N VAL A 15 -24.59 -12.69 -27.18
CA VAL A 15 -24.98 -13.96 -27.80
C VAL A 15 -25.21 -14.95 -26.67
N VAL A 16 -26.31 -15.69 -26.74
CA VAL A 16 -26.66 -16.71 -25.74
C VAL A 16 -26.98 -17.98 -26.49
N GLU A 17 -26.25 -19.05 -26.17
CA GLU A 17 -26.42 -20.38 -26.73
C GLU A 17 -26.65 -21.40 -25.61
N LEU A 18 -27.73 -22.17 -25.74
CA LEU A 18 -28.04 -23.24 -24.80
C LEU A 18 -27.40 -24.53 -25.30
N GLN A 19 -26.45 -25.06 -24.53
CA GLN A 19 -25.85 -26.37 -24.75
C GLN A 19 -26.58 -27.43 -23.93
N LYS A 20 -26.14 -28.69 -24.05
CA LYS A 20 -26.78 -29.83 -23.37
C LYS A 20 -26.77 -29.68 -21.84
N ASP A 21 -25.64 -29.21 -21.31
CA ASP A 21 -25.37 -29.22 -19.87
C ASP A 21 -25.07 -27.81 -19.31
N PHE A 22 -24.86 -26.80 -20.17
CA PHE A 22 -24.54 -25.42 -19.75
C PHE A 22 -25.15 -24.38 -20.68
N LEU A 23 -25.17 -23.13 -20.22
CA LEU A 23 -25.52 -21.95 -20.99
C LEU A 23 -24.25 -21.15 -21.31
N LEU A 24 -23.99 -20.91 -22.59
CA LEU A 24 -22.89 -20.08 -23.05
C LEU A 24 -23.39 -18.65 -23.30
N VAL A 25 -22.71 -17.66 -22.71
CA VAL A 25 -23.00 -16.24 -22.89
C VAL A 25 -21.75 -15.52 -23.41
N GLU A 26 -21.80 -15.08 -24.66
CA GLU A 26 -20.76 -14.22 -25.24
C GLU A 26 -21.14 -12.77 -24.98
N HIS A 27 -20.28 -12.02 -24.29
CA HIS A 27 -20.49 -10.60 -24.01
C HIS A 27 -19.33 -9.78 -24.60
N PRO A 28 -19.58 -8.72 -25.38
CA PRO A 28 -18.53 -7.97 -26.11
C PRO A 28 -17.50 -7.28 -25.19
N LYS A 29 -17.83 -7.08 -23.92
CA LYS A 29 -16.93 -6.56 -22.87
C LYS A 29 -15.81 -7.55 -22.53
N TYR A 30 -16.06 -8.84 -22.65
CA TYR A 30 -15.14 -9.90 -22.22
C TYR A 30 -14.44 -10.51 -23.44
N LYS A 31 -13.21 -10.99 -23.24
CA LYS A 31 -12.40 -11.63 -24.30
C LYS A 31 -12.62 -13.14 -24.38
N PHE A 32 -13.64 -13.65 -23.68
CA PHE A 32 -13.99 -15.05 -23.53
C PHE A 32 -15.49 -15.18 -23.26
N ASP A 33 -15.98 -16.39 -23.38
CA ASP A 33 -17.37 -16.74 -23.19
C ASP A 33 -17.59 -17.16 -21.73
N LEU A 34 -18.75 -16.78 -21.17
CA LEU A 34 -19.15 -17.16 -19.83
C LEU A 34 -19.99 -18.43 -19.90
N GLU A 35 -19.59 -19.45 -19.14
CA GLU A 35 -20.28 -20.74 -19.06
C GLU A 35 -21.01 -20.87 -17.72
N PHE A 36 -22.32 -21.11 -17.76
CA PHE A 36 -23.14 -21.32 -16.56
C PHE A 36 -23.72 -22.73 -16.57
N ASP A 37 -23.49 -23.50 -15.50
CA ASP A 37 -23.99 -24.87 -15.42
C ASP A 37 -25.52 -24.87 -15.25
N LEU A 38 -26.21 -25.73 -15.98
CA LEU A 38 -27.66 -25.89 -15.83
C LEU A 38 -28.02 -26.65 -14.55
N GLU A 39 -27.06 -27.31 -13.91
CA GLU A 39 -27.23 -28.01 -12.63
C GLU A 39 -27.25 -27.06 -11.41
N ASP A 40 -26.78 -25.81 -11.56
CA ASP A 40 -26.66 -24.82 -10.49
C ASP A 40 -28.01 -24.32 -9.93
N GLY A 41 -29.12 -24.63 -10.59
CA GLY A 41 -30.45 -24.32 -10.06
C GLY A 41 -31.57 -24.35 -11.09
N ASP A 42 -32.73 -23.82 -10.71
CA ASP A 42 -33.81 -23.62 -11.66
C ASP A 42 -33.56 -22.40 -12.57
N ASN A 43 -34.46 -22.17 -13.52
CA ASN A 43 -34.32 -21.06 -14.47
C ASN A 43 -34.32 -19.68 -13.81
N GLU A 44 -34.91 -19.51 -12.63
CA GLU A 44 -34.94 -18.22 -11.92
C GLU A 44 -33.61 -17.98 -11.24
N THR A 45 -33.05 -18.99 -10.56
CA THR A 45 -31.70 -18.93 -9.99
C THR A 45 -30.65 -18.67 -11.07
N LEU A 46 -30.71 -19.40 -12.18
CA LEU A 46 -29.75 -19.21 -13.28
C LEU A 46 -29.86 -17.81 -13.91
N LEU A 47 -31.09 -17.32 -14.12
CA LEU A 47 -31.29 -15.96 -14.63
C LEU A 47 -30.73 -14.90 -13.67
N LYS A 48 -30.88 -15.12 -12.36
CA LYS A 48 -30.32 -14.25 -11.32
C LYS A 48 -28.78 -14.26 -11.38
N ILE A 49 -28.15 -15.42 -11.40
CA ILE A 49 -26.69 -15.57 -11.50
C ILE A 49 -26.17 -14.87 -12.75
N VAL A 50 -26.74 -15.15 -13.93
CA VAL A 50 -26.33 -14.52 -15.18
C VAL A 50 -26.47 -13.01 -15.10
N LYS A 51 -27.56 -12.50 -14.52
CA LYS A 51 -27.76 -11.06 -14.36
C LYS A 51 -26.67 -10.45 -13.48
N GLU A 52 -26.39 -11.04 -12.33
CA GLU A 52 -25.34 -10.57 -11.39
C GLU A 52 -23.96 -10.59 -12.06
N THR A 53 -23.61 -11.67 -12.76
CA THR A 53 -22.34 -11.80 -13.50
C THR A 53 -22.19 -10.75 -14.59
N LEU A 54 -23.28 -10.38 -15.27
CA LEU A 54 -23.25 -9.34 -16.32
C LEU A 54 -23.15 -7.91 -15.75
N GLU A 55 -23.58 -7.70 -14.50
CA GLU A 55 -23.47 -6.41 -13.81
C GLU A 55 -22.06 -6.16 -13.22
N CYS A 56 -21.22 -7.20 -13.13
CA CYS A 56 -19.86 -7.11 -12.60
C CYS A 56 -18.89 -6.30 -13.48
N GLU A 57 -17.90 -5.71 -12.84
CA GLU A 57 -16.76 -5.05 -13.49
C GLU A 57 -15.51 -5.91 -13.35
N TYR A 58 -15.03 -6.44 -14.46
CA TYR A 58 -13.85 -7.30 -14.51
C TYR A 58 -12.70 -6.64 -15.28
N VAL A 59 -11.55 -6.50 -14.64
CA VAL A 59 -10.29 -6.12 -15.28
C VAL A 59 -9.54 -7.40 -15.61
N PHE A 60 -9.40 -7.67 -16.91
CA PHE A 60 -8.86 -8.92 -17.45
C PHE A 60 -7.59 -9.41 -16.71
N GLY A 61 -7.75 -10.48 -15.94
CA GLY A 61 -6.71 -11.20 -15.20
C GLY A 61 -6.25 -10.54 -13.91
N LYS A 62 -6.83 -9.41 -13.49
CA LYS A 62 -6.29 -8.56 -12.42
C LYS A 62 -7.24 -8.35 -11.25
N SER A 63 -8.45 -7.87 -11.51
CA SER A 63 -9.37 -7.49 -10.45
C SER A 63 -10.82 -7.67 -10.84
N PHE A 64 -11.67 -7.81 -9.84
CA PHE A 64 -13.08 -8.08 -9.97
C PHE A 64 -13.87 -7.21 -9.01
N LEU A 65 -14.92 -6.56 -9.50
CA LEU A 65 -15.81 -5.74 -8.71
C LEU A 65 -17.24 -6.25 -8.91
N ASN A 66 -17.83 -6.71 -7.81
CA ASN A 66 -19.22 -7.11 -7.74
C ASN A 66 -19.92 -6.35 -6.61
N GLU A 67 -20.98 -5.63 -6.93
CA GLU A 67 -21.68 -4.75 -5.99
C GLU A 67 -20.71 -3.81 -5.27
N ASP A 68 -20.56 -3.96 -3.94
CA ASP A 68 -19.65 -3.20 -3.09
C ASP A 68 -18.49 -4.06 -2.54
N CYS A 69 -18.08 -5.06 -3.33
CA CYS A 69 -16.96 -5.94 -3.05
C CYS A 69 -15.94 -5.88 -4.20
N PHE A 70 -14.76 -5.35 -3.92
CA PHE A 70 -13.61 -5.41 -4.82
C PHE A 70 -12.67 -6.52 -4.41
N GLU A 71 -12.30 -7.33 -5.39
CA GLU A 71 -11.55 -8.54 -5.19
C GLU A 71 -10.35 -8.57 -6.13
N ILE A 72 -9.19 -8.92 -5.58
CA ILE A 72 -7.94 -9.07 -6.34
C ILE A 72 -7.26 -10.37 -5.95
N VAL A 73 -6.61 -11.00 -6.92
CA VAL A 73 -5.83 -12.22 -6.63
C VAL A 73 -4.53 -11.83 -5.94
N VAL A 74 -4.24 -12.51 -4.86
CA VAL A 74 -2.99 -12.38 -4.12
C VAL A 74 -2.29 -13.73 -4.08
N ASN A 75 -0.98 -13.71 -4.30
CA ASN A 75 -0.16 -14.89 -4.12
C ASN A 75 0.17 -15.02 -2.63
N LEU A 76 -0.59 -15.88 -1.96
CA LEU A 76 -0.40 -16.27 -0.58
C LEU A 76 -0.35 -17.79 -0.47
N THR A 77 0.69 -18.41 -1.03
CA THR A 77 0.89 -19.86 -1.01
C THR A 77 0.84 -20.48 0.40
N TYR A 78 0.97 -19.67 1.46
CA TYR A 78 1.04 -20.08 2.88
C TYR A 78 -0.18 -19.68 3.73
N ALA A 79 -1.19 -19.03 3.15
CA ALA A 79 -2.26 -18.39 3.92
C ALA A 79 -3.31 -19.33 4.53
N LYS A 80 -3.28 -20.63 4.22
CA LYS A 80 -4.38 -21.54 4.57
C LYS A 80 -4.69 -21.59 6.08
N ASN A 81 -3.72 -21.23 6.94
CA ASN A 81 -3.86 -21.21 8.40
C ASN A 81 -3.90 -19.79 9.01
N LEU A 82 -3.83 -18.72 8.21
CA LEU A 82 -3.71 -17.34 8.70
C LEU A 82 -5.06 -16.71 9.04
N PHE A 83 -6.11 -17.19 8.40
CA PHE A 83 -7.44 -16.64 8.49
C PHE A 83 -8.31 -17.64 9.26
N PRO A 84 -9.09 -17.17 10.25
CA PRO A 84 -10.09 -18.04 10.87
C PRO A 84 -11.03 -18.57 9.77
N GLU A 85 -11.36 -19.86 9.80
CA GLU A 85 -12.36 -20.48 8.88
C GLU A 85 -13.77 -19.87 9.03
N GLU A 86 -13.94 -18.91 9.95
CA GLU A 86 -15.20 -18.23 10.19
C GLU A 86 -15.38 -17.13 9.14
N ASN A 87 -16.37 -17.32 8.27
CA ASN A 87 -16.92 -16.25 7.43
C ASN A 87 -17.13 -15.02 8.31
N ILE A 88 -16.49 -13.89 7.95
CA ILE A 88 -16.76 -12.62 8.62
C ILE A 88 -18.25 -12.34 8.39
N ASP A 89 -19.04 -12.43 9.45
CA ASP A 89 -20.45 -12.08 9.38
C ASP A 89 -20.51 -10.55 9.22
N ILE A 90 -20.61 -10.08 7.97
CA ILE A 90 -20.75 -8.65 7.61
C ILE A 90 -22.17 -8.16 7.99
N ASP A 91 -22.77 -8.72 9.03
CA ASP A 91 -24.00 -8.18 9.64
C ASP A 91 -23.63 -6.87 10.37
N LEU A 92 -23.62 -5.81 9.56
CA LEU A 92 -23.46 -4.39 9.82
C LEU A 92 -23.76 -3.98 11.27
N ALA A 93 -22.75 -4.05 12.14
CA ALA A 93 -22.74 -3.24 13.35
C ALA A 93 -22.75 -1.76 12.95
N GLU A 94 -23.51 -0.91 13.67
CA GLU A 94 -23.60 0.54 13.39
C GLU A 94 -22.22 1.25 13.34
N ASP A 95 -21.19 0.64 13.95
CA ASP A 95 -19.81 1.12 14.03
C ASP A 95 -18.97 0.93 12.73
N ILE A 96 -19.53 0.34 11.67
CA ILE A 96 -18.80 -0.01 10.43
C ILE A 96 -19.06 0.99 9.28
N LYS A 97 -20.04 1.90 9.41
CA LYS A 97 -20.47 2.78 8.31
C LYS A 97 -19.35 3.60 7.66
N ASP A 98 -18.36 3.99 8.44
CA ASP A 98 -17.24 4.84 8.00
C ASP A 98 -15.94 4.04 7.80
N LYS A 99 -16.02 2.72 7.70
CA LYS A 99 -14.87 1.83 7.53
C LYS A 99 -15.05 0.86 6.38
N CYS A 100 -13.96 0.57 5.71
CA CYS A 100 -13.88 -0.58 4.81
C CYS A 100 -13.52 -1.82 5.63
N ILE A 101 -14.08 -2.95 5.23
CA ILE A 101 -13.72 -4.27 5.77
C ILE A 101 -12.93 -4.99 4.70
N TYR A 102 -11.86 -5.68 5.08
CA TYR A 102 -11.15 -6.54 4.16
C TYR A 102 -11.03 -7.96 4.69
N GLU A 103 -11.07 -8.92 3.78
CA GLU A 103 -10.79 -10.32 4.09
C GLU A 103 -9.80 -10.87 3.09
N ILE A 104 -9.02 -11.85 3.52
CA ILE A 104 -8.16 -12.61 2.64
C ILE A 104 -8.59 -14.06 2.76
N GLY A 105 -8.90 -14.69 1.64
CA GLY A 105 -9.46 -16.03 1.63
C GLY A 105 -9.52 -16.63 0.24
N GLU A 106 -10.33 -17.66 0.08
CA GLU A 106 -10.56 -18.28 -1.22
C GLU A 106 -11.18 -17.26 -2.19
N ILE A 107 -10.81 -17.39 -3.46
CA ILE A 107 -11.37 -16.59 -4.55
C ILE A 107 -12.88 -16.84 -4.64
N SER A 108 -13.68 -15.78 -4.76
CA SER A 108 -15.13 -15.93 -4.88
C SER A 108 -15.49 -16.79 -6.11
N PRO A 109 -16.55 -17.62 -6.03
CA PRO A 109 -16.94 -18.49 -7.15
C PRO A 109 -17.16 -17.72 -8.46
N MET A 110 -17.69 -16.49 -8.37
CA MET A 110 -17.90 -15.65 -9.54
C MET A 110 -16.59 -15.14 -10.11
N PHE A 111 -15.67 -14.62 -9.29
CA PHE A 111 -14.36 -14.20 -9.80
C PHE A 111 -13.57 -15.39 -10.39
N ALA A 112 -13.66 -16.56 -9.77
CA ALA A 112 -13.05 -17.80 -10.28
C ALA A 112 -13.51 -18.13 -11.70
N GLN A 113 -14.78 -17.93 -12.03
CA GLN A 113 -15.31 -18.12 -13.39
C GLN A 113 -14.62 -17.18 -14.41
N PHE A 114 -14.43 -15.90 -14.06
CA PHE A 114 -13.73 -14.94 -14.91
C PHE A 114 -12.25 -15.28 -15.10
N LEU A 115 -11.58 -15.74 -14.03
CA LEU A 115 -10.18 -16.17 -14.10
C LEU A 115 -10.00 -17.38 -15.01
N LYS A 116 -10.87 -18.40 -14.90
CA LYS A 116 -10.87 -19.57 -15.79
C LYS A 116 -11.02 -19.19 -17.25
N GLY A 117 -11.89 -18.23 -17.58
CA GLY A 117 -12.02 -17.72 -18.95
C GLY A 117 -10.82 -16.90 -19.44
N THR A 118 -10.06 -16.30 -18.52
CA THR A 118 -8.88 -15.48 -18.82
C THR A 118 -7.64 -16.35 -19.06
N ILE A 119 -7.47 -17.36 -18.23
CA ILE A 119 -6.24 -18.15 -18.14
C ILE A 119 -6.39 -19.41 -19.01
N LYS A 120 -5.68 -19.46 -20.13
CA LYS A 120 -5.71 -20.58 -21.07
C LYS A 120 -4.75 -21.73 -20.73
N TYR A 121 -4.28 -21.81 -19.48
CA TYR A 121 -3.33 -22.86 -19.07
C TYR A 121 -4.07 -24.12 -18.67
N ASP A 122 -3.67 -25.27 -19.24
CA ASP A 122 -4.25 -26.60 -18.98
C ASP A 122 -4.15 -27.07 -17.51
N HIS A 123 -3.45 -26.31 -16.66
CA HIS A 123 -3.20 -26.63 -15.25
C HIS A 123 -3.54 -25.48 -14.29
N PHE A 124 -4.27 -24.45 -14.74
CA PHE A 124 -4.76 -23.43 -13.82
C PHE A 124 -5.86 -24.02 -12.95
N ASP A 125 -5.62 -24.04 -11.65
CA ASP A 125 -6.60 -24.43 -10.66
C ASP A 125 -6.71 -23.29 -9.64
N VAL A 126 -7.91 -22.72 -9.57
CA VAL A 126 -8.21 -21.52 -8.80
C VAL A 126 -8.08 -21.78 -7.30
N ASP A 127 -8.20 -23.04 -6.88
CA ASP A 127 -8.14 -23.47 -5.48
C ASP A 127 -6.73 -23.30 -4.86
N TYR A 128 -5.70 -23.07 -5.69
CA TYR A 128 -4.35 -22.74 -5.23
C TYR A 128 -4.10 -21.25 -5.01
N TYR A 129 -5.09 -20.40 -5.28
CA TYR A 129 -4.96 -18.95 -5.18
C TYR A 129 -5.91 -18.38 -4.13
N TYR A 130 -5.49 -17.27 -3.53
CA TYR A 130 -6.27 -16.52 -2.58
C TYR A 130 -6.62 -15.16 -3.19
N SER A 131 -7.65 -14.52 -2.64
CA SER A 131 -7.97 -13.14 -2.95
C SER A 131 -7.98 -12.28 -1.70
N LEU A 132 -7.64 -11.01 -1.88
CA LEU A 132 -8.01 -9.95 -0.96
C LEU A 132 -9.33 -9.37 -1.44
N LYS A 133 -10.34 -9.40 -0.58
CA LYS A 133 -11.66 -8.78 -0.80
C LYS A 133 -11.78 -7.53 0.06
N ILE A 134 -12.29 -6.45 -0.51
CA ILE A 134 -12.50 -5.15 0.14
C ILE A 134 -13.99 -4.82 0.00
N HIS A 135 -14.65 -4.68 1.13
CA HIS A 135 -16.09 -4.44 1.25
C HIS A 135 -16.39 -3.03 1.74
N ASN A 136 -17.62 -2.58 1.49
CA ASN A 136 -18.22 -1.37 2.07
C ASN A 136 -17.62 -0.04 1.57
N LEU A 137 -16.99 -0.02 0.40
CA LEU A 137 -16.25 1.15 -0.08
C LEU A 137 -17.18 2.23 -0.67
N GLN A 138 -18.24 1.82 -1.38
CA GLN A 138 -19.25 2.74 -1.94
C GLN A 138 -20.01 3.46 -0.84
N SER A 139 -20.29 2.76 0.27
CA SER A 139 -20.96 3.33 1.44
C SER A 139 -20.10 4.41 2.12
N VAL A 140 -18.78 4.20 2.20
CA VAL A 140 -17.84 5.15 2.83
C VAL A 140 -17.72 6.45 2.04
N PHE A 141 -17.66 6.39 0.72
CA PHE A 141 -17.36 7.57 -0.11
C PHE A 141 -18.55 8.18 -0.86
N ILE A 142 -19.74 7.57 -0.79
CA ILE A 142 -20.93 8.00 -1.58
C ILE A 142 -20.55 8.17 -3.07
N LEU A 143 -19.88 7.16 -3.63
CA LEU A 143 -19.34 7.23 -4.98
C LEU A 143 -20.45 6.97 -6.00
N THR A 144 -20.46 7.77 -7.07
CA THR A 144 -21.44 7.62 -8.15
C THR A 144 -20.79 7.37 -9.51
N ASP A 145 -19.51 7.68 -9.66
CA ASP A 145 -18.75 7.47 -10.89
C ASP A 145 -17.84 6.23 -10.81
N LYS A 146 -17.73 5.49 -11.93
CA LYS A 146 -16.95 4.25 -11.97
C LYS A 146 -15.45 4.46 -11.83
N GLU A 147 -14.91 5.57 -12.32
CA GLU A 147 -13.48 5.86 -12.19
C GLU A 147 -13.15 6.30 -10.76
N GLU A 148 -14.04 7.05 -10.11
CA GLU A 148 -13.92 7.37 -8.68
C GLU A 148 -13.93 6.10 -7.82
N ILE A 149 -14.83 5.15 -8.11
CA ILE A 149 -14.87 3.84 -7.43
C ILE A 149 -13.55 3.09 -7.58
N LYS A 150 -13.00 3.01 -8.79
CA LYS A 150 -11.71 2.34 -9.02
C LYS A 150 -10.57 3.02 -8.28
N GLN A 151 -10.54 4.35 -8.26
CA GLN A 151 -9.52 5.10 -7.54
C GLN A 151 -9.58 4.80 -6.05
N ALA A 152 -10.77 4.88 -5.46
CA ALA A 152 -10.98 4.60 -4.05
C ALA A 152 -10.60 3.16 -3.67
N TYR A 153 -10.84 2.17 -4.54
CA TYR A 153 -10.38 0.80 -4.31
C TYR A 153 -8.85 0.66 -4.35
N ASN A 154 -8.16 1.38 -5.25
CA ASN A 154 -6.70 1.37 -5.26
C ASN A 154 -6.12 2.03 -4.00
N GLU A 155 -6.73 3.14 -3.54
CA GLU A 155 -6.33 3.79 -2.28
C GLU A 155 -6.53 2.87 -1.08
N ALA A 156 -7.68 2.19 -0.99
CA ALA A 156 -7.94 1.20 0.05
C ALA A 156 -6.95 0.03 0.02
N LEU A 157 -6.68 -0.49 -1.18
CA LEU A 157 -5.69 -1.54 -1.37
C LEU A 157 -4.31 -1.12 -0.89
N ASP A 158 -3.90 0.11 -1.21
CA ASP A 158 -2.62 0.66 -0.80
C ASP A 158 -2.53 0.73 0.74
N ILE A 159 -3.56 1.25 1.39
CA ILE A 159 -3.62 1.36 2.86
C ILE A 159 -3.62 -0.02 3.52
N ILE A 160 -4.44 -0.95 3.05
CA ILE A 160 -4.53 -2.31 3.60
C ILE A 160 -3.20 -3.04 3.46
N THR A 161 -2.56 -2.95 2.29
CA THR A 161 -1.25 -3.59 2.04
C THR A 161 -0.18 -3.02 2.97
N PHE A 162 -0.17 -1.70 3.17
CA PHE A 162 0.74 -1.06 4.12
C PHE A 162 0.51 -1.55 5.55
N ASP A 163 -0.74 -1.58 6.01
CA ASP A 163 -1.08 -1.99 7.37
C ASP A 163 -0.77 -3.47 7.61
N LEU A 164 -1.03 -4.34 6.63
CA LEU A 164 -0.69 -5.76 6.70
C LEU A 164 0.82 -5.99 6.81
N HIS A 165 1.60 -5.32 5.96
CA HIS A 165 3.05 -5.42 5.99
C HIS A 165 3.61 -4.88 7.31
N ARG A 166 3.14 -3.71 7.77
CA ARG A 166 3.66 -3.08 8.98
C ARG A 166 3.26 -3.79 10.28
N LYS A 167 2.00 -4.24 10.39
CA LYS A 167 1.46 -4.86 11.62
C LYS A 167 1.84 -6.33 11.75
N TYR A 168 1.86 -7.06 10.62
CA TYR A 168 1.98 -8.51 10.62
C TYR A 168 3.18 -9.03 9.82
N ASP A 169 4.03 -8.15 9.26
CA ASP A 169 5.11 -8.54 8.33
C ASP A 169 4.59 -9.30 7.10
N LEU A 170 3.31 -9.10 6.75
CA LEU A 170 2.64 -9.78 5.65
C LEU A 170 2.75 -8.96 4.36
N LYS A 171 3.65 -9.38 3.46
CA LYS A 171 3.73 -8.82 2.12
C LYS A 171 2.74 -9.50 1.17
N LEU A 172 1.75 -8.75 0.70
CA LEU A 172 0.84 -9.19 -0.36
C LEU A 172 1.48 -9.04 -1.74
N ASN A 173 1.60 -10.13 -2.48
CA ASN A 173 2.00 -10.10 -3.88
C ASN A 173 0.74 -10.14 -4.76
N ILE A 174 0.37 -9.02 -5.35
CA ILE A 174 -0.80 -8.94 -6.23
C ILE A 174 -0.49 -9.64 -7.56
N VAL A 175 -1.36 -10.56 -7.97
CA VAL A 175 -1.19 -11.33 -9.20
C VAL A 175 -1.97 -10.67 -10.34
N ASP A 176 -1.30 -10.50 -11.49
CA ASP A 176 -1.92 -10.02 -12.73
C ASP A 176 -1.75 -11.05 -13.83
N PHE A 177 -2.76 -11.92 -13.99
CA PHE A 177 -2.81 -12.93 -15.05
C PHE A 177 -3.05 -12.33 -16.44
N GLY A 178 -3.42 -11.06 -16.53
CA GLY A 178 -3.62 -10.37 -17.80
C GLY A 178 -2.30 -10.06 -18.51
N ASN A 179 -1.21 -9.95 -17.74
CA ASN A 179 0.13 -9.76 -18.25
C ASN A 179 0.86 -11.11 -18.30
N THR A 180 1.04 -11.65 -19.51
CA THR A 180 1.46 -13.03 -19.80
C THR A 180 2.93 -13.35 -19.51
N GLU A 181 3.58 -12.64 -18.59
CA GLU A 181 4.88 -13.09 -18.10
C GLU A 181 4.61 -14.31 -17.20
N GLU A 182 5.30 -15.42 -17.47
CA GLU A 182 5.17 -16.65 -16.68
C GLU A 182 5.36 -16.29 -15.20
N HIS A 183 4.26 -16.34 -14.44
CA HIS A 183 4.31 -16.14 -13.00
C HIS A 183 4.89 -17.42 -12.40
N ASP A 184 6.21 -17.44 -12.21
CA ASP A 184 6.84 -18.41 -11.33
C ASP A 184 6.21 -18.24 -9.95
N ILE A 185 5.39 -19.21 -9.55
CA ILE A 185 4.90 -19.31 -8.18
C ILE A 185 6.11 -19.69 -7.35
N ASP A 186 6.83 -18.69 -6.86
CA ASP A 186 7.91 -18.90 -5.93
C ASP A 186 7.34 -19.49 -4.65
N PHE A 187 7.66 -20.75 -4.39
CA PHE A 187 7.38 -21.40 -3.13
C PHE A 187 8.42 -20.95 -2.08
N TYR A 188 8.15 -19.86 -1.37
CA TYR A 188 8.86 -19.45 -0.15
C TYR A 188 8.63 -20.40 1.06
N GLU A 189 9.35 -20.19 2.16
CA GLU A 189 9.13 -20.92 3.43
C GLU A 189 7.97 -20.29 4.21
N GLU A 190 7.19 -21.10 4.95
CA GLU A 190 6.06 -20.64 5.79
C GLU A 190 6.54 -19.66 6.87
N PRO A 191 6.15 -18.36 6.82
CA PRO A 191 6.34 -17.49 7.97
C PRO A 191 5.35 -17.88 9.07
N GLN A 192 5.82 -17.95 10.32
CA GLN A 192 4.93 -17.97 11.48
C GLN A 192 4.33 -16.58 11.62
N LEU A 193 3.12 -16.40 11.12
CA LEU A 193 2.38 -15.14 11.21
C LEU A 193 1.35 -15.23 12.32
N ASP A 194 1.17 -14.12 13.02
CA ASP A 194 0.10 -13.96 13.99
C ASP A 194 -1.25 -13.92 13.28
N THR A 195 -2.31 -14.36 13.96
CA THR A 195 -3.68 -14.23 13.46
C THR A 195 -4.01 -12.74 13.26
N ILE A 196 -4.61 -12.40 12.11
CA ILE A 196 -5.04 -11.03 11.83
C ILE A 196 -6.31 -10.75 12.65
N GLU A 197 -6.20 -9.89 13.64
CA GLU A 197 -7.30 -9.58 14.58
C GLU A 197 -8.18 -8.41 14.11
N ASP A 198 -7.65 -7.50 13.29
CA ASP A 198 -8.34 -6.29 12.81
C ASP A 198 -8.38 -6.24 11.28
N THR A 199 -9.57 -6.53 10.75
CA THR A 199 -9.91 -6.53 9.32
C THR A 199 -10.63 -5.25 8.89
N SER A 200 -10.65 -4.22 9.75
CA SER A 200 -11.27 -2.93 9.44
C SER A 200 -10.21 -1.87 9.16
N VAL A 201 -10.50 -0.97 8.22
CA VAL A 201 -9.61 0.13 7.88
C VAL A 201 -10.40 1.41 7.64
N THR A 202 -9.87 2.54 8.13
CA THR A 202 -10.37 3.87 7.77
C THR A 202 -9.41 4.48 6.75
N LEU A 203 -9.95 4.98 5.65
CA LEU A 203 -9.17 5.33 4.46
C LEU A 203 -8.48 6.70 4.55
N ASP A 204 -8.85 7.55 5.51
CA ASP A 204 -8.26 8.87 5.72
C ASP A 204 -7.18 8.89 6.82
N ILE A 205 -6.74 7.71 7.30
CA ILE A 205 -5.74 7.62 8.37
C ILE A 205 -4.34 8.01 7.87
N TYR A 206 -4.03 7.73 6.60
CA TYR A 206 -2.71 7.96 6.03
C TYR A 206 -2.78 8.81 4.75
N ASP A 207 -1.69 9.53 4.48
CA ASP A 207 -1.52 10.22 3.20
C ASP A 207 -1.30 9.22 2.06
N SER A 208 -2.11 9.34 1.01
CA SER A 208 -2.13 8.41 -0.12
C SER A 208 -0.81 8.38 -0.89
N ASP A 209 -0.13 9.53 -1.05
CA ASP A 209 1.13 9.61 -1.78
C ASP A 209 2.25 8.90 -1.02
N LEU A 210 2.31 9.08 0.31
CA LEU A 210 3.30 8.43 1.15
C LEU A 210 3.13 6.90 1.15
N VAL A 211 1.90 6.41 1.31
CA VAL A 211 1.58 4.99 1.28
C VAL A 211 1.90 4.40 -0.10
N SER A 212 1.53 5.10 -1.18
CA SER A 212 1.82 4.64 -2.54
C SER A 212 3.34 4.54 -2.81
N TYR A 213 4.14 5.52 -2.36
CA TYR A 213 5.60 5.43 -2.46
C TYR A 213 6.17 4.26 -1.66
N TYR A 214 5.64 4.01 -0.46
CA TYR A 214 6.04 2.88 0.36
C TYR A 214 5.74 1.54 -0.32
N ASN A 215 4.49 1.30 -0.74
CA ASN A 215 4.09 0.04 -1.37
C ASN A 215 4.86 -0.23 -2.65
N ARG A 216 5.11 0.81 -3.45
CA ARG A 216 5.97 0.70 -4.63
C ARG A 216 7.36 0.22 -4.26
N ALA A 217 7.97 0.74 -3.18
CA ALA A 217 9.27 0.30 -2.70
C ALA A 217 9.23 -1.14 -2.16
N SER A 218 8.21 -1.50 -1.38
CA SER A 218 8.04 -2.85 -0.82
C SER A 218 7.96 -3.93 -1.90
N ASN A 219 7.36 -3.60 -3.04
CA ASN A 219 7.23 -4.49 -4.20
C ASN A 219 8.50 -4.61 -5.06
N MET A 220 9.55 -3.82 -4.79
CA MET A 220 10.83 -3.96 -5.50
C MET A 220 11.65 -5.15 -4.99
N THR A 221 12.48 -5.69 -5.87
CA THR A 221 13.53 -6.65 -5.51
C THR A 221 14.62 -5.97 -4.69
N ASP A 222 15.23 -6.73 -3.78
CA ASP A 222 16.24 -6.20 -2.88
C ASP A 222 17.46 -5.69 -3.65
N SER A 223 17.64 -4.37 -3.60
CA SER A 223 18.65 -3.62 -4.33
C SER A 223 18.81 -2.24 -3.70
N GLU A 224 19.86 -1.52 -4.10
CA GLU A 224 20.03 -0.10 -3.77
C GLU A 224 18.84 0.75 -4.23
N PHE A 225 18.14 0.35 -5.29
CA PHE A 225 16.95 1.05 -5.78
C PHE A 225 15.77 0.91 -4.83
N LYS A 226 15.62 -0.25 -4.16
CA LYS A 226 14.59 -0.44 -3.13
C LYS A 226 14.81 0.49 -1.94
N TYR A 227 16.07 0.65 -1.52
CA TYR A 227 16.43 1.63 -0.49
C TYR A 227 16.05 3.06 -0.91
N LEU A 228 16.43 3.46 -2.14
CA LEU A 228 16.10 4.79 -2.67
C LEU A 228 14.59 5.02 -2.79
N ALA A 229 13.84 3.98 -3.16
CA ALA A 229 12.39 4.05 -3.27
C ALA A 229 11.72 4.26 -1.91
N TYR A 230 12.19 3.61 -0.84
CA TYR A 230 11.72 3.91 0.51
C TYR A 230 12.14 5.32 0.98
N PHE A 231 13.37 5.74 0.66
CA PHE A 231 13.83 7.09 0.98
C PHE A 231 12.97 8.19 0.34
N GLN A 232 12.29 7.89 -0.77
CA GLN A 232 11.36 8.83 -1.41
C GLN A 232 10.17 9.23 -0.52
N VAL A 233 9.76 8.37 0.43
CA VAL A 233 8.75 8.71 1.45
C VAL A 233 9.20 9.92 2.28
N LEU A 234 10.51 10.04 2.54
CA LEU A 234 11.07 11.21 3.21
C LEU A 234 11.19 12.38 2.24
N GLU A 235 11.74 12.15 1.04
CA GLU A 235 12.03 13.23 0.07
C GLU A 235 10.79 14.00 -0.38
N CYS A 236 9.64 13.33 -0.53
CA CYS A 236 8.42 13.98 -1.02
C CYS A 236 7.88 15.07 -0.08
N ILE A 237 8.14 14.97 1.23
CA ILE A 237 7.70 15.93 2.25
C ILE A 237 8.80 16.92 2.67
N PHE A 238 9.99 16.85 2.06
CA PHE A 238 11.12 17.71 2.39
C PHE A 238 10.82 19.21 2.28
N ASP A 239 10.23 19.62 1.16
CA ASP A 239 9.96 21.04 0.92
C ASP A 239 8.81 21.54 1.79
N GLU A 240 7.83 20.69 2.10
CA GLU A 240 6.73 21.02 3.00
C GLU A 240 7.21 21.23 4.43
N VAL A 241 7.90 20.25 5.00
CA VAL A 241 8.43 20.32 6.38
C VAL A 241 9.36 21.52 6.52
N TYR A 242 10.27 21.70 5.57
CA TYR A 242 11.22 22.81 5.60
C TYR A 242 10.52 24.17 5.54
N LYS A 243 9.47 24.30 4.72
CA LYS A 243 8.65 25.51 4.63
C LYS A 243 7.90 25.78 5.94
N GLU A 244 7.33 24.75 6.56
CA GLU A 244 6.60 24.91 7.81
C GLU A 244 7.52 25.36 8.95
N GLU A 245 8.68 24.72 9.11
CA GLU A 245 9.69 25.12 10.10
C GLU A 245 10.08 26.60 9.93
N THR A 246 10.28 27.03 8.68
CA THR A 246 10.59 28.44 8.38
C THR A 246 9.44 29.38 8.75
N ILE A 247 8.19 28.96 8.52
CA ILE A 247 7.01 29.73 8.93
C ILE A 247 6.95 29.83 10.46
N GLN A 248 7.25 28.75 11.18
CA GLN A 248 7.26 28.76 12.64
C GLN A 248 8.37 29.64 13.20
N ASP A 249 9.57 29.59 12.63
CA ASP A 249 10.68 30.48 13.00
C ASP A 249 10.30 31.95 12.81
N VAL A 250 9.73 32.30 11.66
CA VAL A 250 9.29 33.67 11.38
C VAL A 250 8.18 34.08 12.34
N ARG A 251 7.20 33.21 12.62
CA ARG A 251 6.14 33.49 13.61
C ARG A 251 6.72 33.72 15.00
N GLY A 252 7.66 32.89 15.44
CA GLY A 252 8.32 33.01 16.74
C GLY A 252 9.06 34.34 16.88
N ILE A 253 9.74 34.78 15.82
CA ILE A 253 10.40 36.10 15.79
C ILE A 253 9.38 37.22 15.87
N LEU A 254 8.33 37.18 15.05
CA LEU A 254 7.27 38.20 15.02
C LEU A 254 6.54 38.35 16.37
N GLN A 255 6.41 37.24 17.12
CA GLN A 255 5.78 37.21 18.44
C GLN A 255 6.75 37.56 19.58
N SER A 256 8.06 37.66 19.30
CA SER A 256 9.05 37.96 20.32
C SER A 256 8.92 39.40 20.82
N SER A 257 9.19 39.63 22.11
CA SER A 257 9.21 40.98 22.70
C SER A 257 10.29 41.89 22.09
N ASN A 258 11.25 41.31 21.37
CA ASN A 258 12.39 42.01 20.80
C ASN A 258 12.15 42.44 19.34
N PHE A 259 11.06 42.00 18.73
CA PHE A 259 10.74 42.34 17.35
C PHE A 259 9.89 43.62 17.27
N SER A 260 10.27 44.54 16.38
CA SER A 260 9.50 45.73 16.06
C SER A 260 9.16 45.78 14.58
N ASN A 261 7.87 45.81 14.25
CA ASN A 261 7.39 46.02 12.88
C ASN A 261 7.72 47.40 12.29
N ARG A 262 8.33 48.31 13.09
CA ARG A 262 8.81 49.62 12.65
C ARG A 262 10.32 49.66 12.46
N SER A 263 11.03 48.60 12.87
CA SER A 263 12.48 48.50 12.72
C SER A 263 12.82 47.92 11.36
N ASN A 264 13.45 48.73 10.50
CA ASN A 264 13.96 48.25 9.22
C ASN A 264 15.03 47.16 9.42
N GLU A 265 15.75 47.17 10.54
CA GLU A 265 16.73 46.13 10.88
C GLU A 265 16.04 44.79 11.17
N ASP A 266 14.98 44.80 11.98
CA ASP A 266 14.24 43.58 12.31
C ASP A 266 13.56 42.99 11.08
N ILE A 267 12.96 43.84 10.24
CA ILE A 267 12.38 43.43 8.95
C ILE A 267 13.47 42.84 8.05
N SER A 268 14.65 43.48 7.98
CA SER A 268 15.78 42.98 7.19
C SER A 268 16.30 41.64 7.70
N ASN A 269 16.27 41.40 9.01
CA ASN A 269 16.68 40.14 9.62
C ASN A 269 15.71 39.01 9.27
N ILE A 270 14.40 39.26 9.26
CA ILE A 270 13.41 38.29 8.77
C ILE A 270 13.66 37.97 7.29
N ILE A 271 13.88 38.99 6.45
CA ILE A 271 14.17 38.79 5.02
C ILE A 271 15.41 37.91 4.85
N LYS A 272 16.49 38.15 5.60
CA LYS A 272 17.71 37.33 5.56
C LYS A 272 17.46 35.87 5.94
N ILE A 273 16.58 35.60 6.90
CA ILE A 273 16.22 34.22 7.29
C ILE A 273 15.48 33.53 6.15
N VAL A 274 14.51 34.22 5.54
CA VAL A 274 13.76 33.71 4.38
C VAL A 274 14.65 33.56 3.13
N GLU A 275 15.66 34.41 2.96
CA GLU A 275 16.65 34.28 1.88
C GLU A 275 17.59 33.10 2.13
N ARG A 276 18.02 32.90 3.38
CA ARG A 276 18.80 31.71 3.78
C ARG A 276 18.04 30.42 3.49
N TYR A 277 16.74 30.39 3.77
CA TYR A 277 15.85 29.28 3.41
C TYR A 277 15.91 28.93 1.90
N LYS A 278 16.02 29.92 1.02
CA LYS A 278 16.13 29.67 -0.42
C LYS A 278 17.50 29.13 -0.84
N GLN A 279 18.55 29.44 -0.07
CA GLN A 279 19.94 29.16 -0.42
C GLN A 279 20.47 27.86 0.23
N GLU A 280 20.06 27.55 1.46
CA GLU A 280 20.48 26.35 2.21
C GLU A 280 19.60 25.13 1.89
N LYS A 281 19.66 24.66 0.63
CA LYS A 281 19.04 23.39 0.20
C LYS A 281 19.96 22.20 0.52
N ASN A 282 20.25 21.95 1.80
CA ASN A 282 20.97 20.74 2.16
C ASN A 282 19.97 19.62 2.50
N ASP A 283 19.87 18.63 1.62
CA ASP A 283 18.97 17.48 1.78
C ASP A 283 19.23 16.69 3.07
N ARG A 284 20.48 16.69 3.58
CA ARG A 284 20.79 16.10 4.90
C ARG A 284 20.07 16.83 6.03
N SER A 285 20.07 18.17 6.00
CA SER A 285 19.37 18.98 7.00
C SER A 285 17.87 18.77 6.92
N LYS A 286 17.31 18.67 5.70
CA LYS A 286 15.89 18.36 5.50
C LYS A 286 15.52 16.98 6.02
N THR A 287 16.39 15.98 5.80
CA THR A 287 16.25 14.64 6.40
C THR A 287 16.16 14.73 7.93
N GLY A 288 17.06 15.50 8.56
CA GLY A 288 17.03 15.72 10.00
C GLY A 288 15.72 16.34 10.51
N LEU A 289 15.17 17.31 9.78
CA LEU A 289 13.91 17.98 10.15
C LEU A 289 12.70 17.06 10.01
N VAL A 290 12.62 16.27 8.93
CA VAL A 290 11.58 15.24 8.77
C VAL A 290 11.63 14.23 9.92
N LEU A 291 12.84 13.78 10.30
CA LEU A 291 13.00 12.86 11.41
C LEU A 291 12.59 13.50 12.75
N ASP A 292 12.95 14.75 13.02
CA ASP A 292 12.54 15.40 14.27
C ASP A 292 11.02 15.54 14.36
N LYS A 293 10.39 15.97 13.25
CA LYS A 293 8.94 16.20 13.20
C LYS A 293 8.12 14.91 13.22
N TYR A 294 8.45 13.93 12.40
CA TYR A 294 7.59 12.75 12.19
C TYR A 294 8.18 11.43 12.70
N PHE A 295 9.50 11.30 12.85
CA PHE A 295 10.07 10.08 13.45
C PHE A 295 10.05 10.12 14.99
N LYS A 296 10.47 11.25 15.56
CA LYS A 296 10.45 11.49 17.00
C LYS A 296 9.13 12.09 17.46
N GLY A 297 8.64 13.13 16.78
CA GLY A 297 7.43 13.85 17.13
C GLY A 297 7.45 14.41 18.55
N ASP A 298 6.28 14.57 19.16
CA ASP A 298 6.13 15.12 20.52
C ASP A 298 6.36 14.09 21.65
N LEU A 299 6.95 12.94 21.33
CA LEU A 299 7.13 11.86 22.30
C LEU A 299 8.18 12.22 23.35
N ARG A 300 7.85 11.92 24.61
CA ARG A 300 8.84 11.93 25.70
C ARG A 300 9.87 10.82 25.48
N LYS A 301 11.07 11.03 25.99
CA LYS A 301 12.24 10.16 25.77
C LYS A 301 11.96 8.67 26.03
N GLU A 302 11.28 8.32 27.12
CA GLU A 302 10.99 6.92 27.45
C GLU A 302 10.05 6.27 26.43
N ALA A 303 9.02 6.99 25.99
CA ALA A 303 8.08 6.52 24.97
C ALA A 303 8.75 6.47 23.59
N TYR A 304 9.56 7.47 23.25
CA TYR A 304 10.35 7.50 22.03
C TYR A 304 11.27 6.27 21.90
N ASN A 305 11.94 5.91 23.00
CA ASN A 305 12.81 4.73 23.02
C ASN A 305 12.05 3.41 22.92
N LEU A 306 10.88 3.32 23.56
CA LEU A 306 10.10 2.10 23.55
C LEU A 306 9.52 1.81 22.17
N VAL A 307 8.96 2.83 21.51
CA VAL A 307 8.26 2.64 20.23
C VAL A 307 9.23 2.46 19.06
N ASN A 308 10.47 2.97 19.16
CA ASN A 308 11.49 2.82 18.12
C ASN A 308 12.58 1.79 18.47
N LYS A 309 12.28 0.86 19.38
CA LYS A 309 13.25 -0.10 19.91
C LYS A 309 13.86 -0.98 18.82
N ASP A 310 13.04 -1.49 17.93
CA ASP A 310 13.45 -2.35 16.81
C ASP A 310 14.44 -1.64 15.86
N ILE A 311 14.20 -0.36 15.57
CA ILE A 311 15.11 0.49 14.79
C ILE A 311 16.44 0.68 15.52
N PHE A 312 16.40 0.89 16.84
CA PHE A 312 17.62 1.10 17.62
C PHE A 312 18.43 -0.19 17.76
N ASP A 313 17.77 -1.32 17.97
CA ASP A 313 18.39 -2.64 18.02
C ASP A 313 19.09 -2.93 16.66
N LEU A 314 18.43 -2.60 15.55
CA LEU A 314 19.02 -2.70 14.20
C LEU A 314 20.26 -1.79 14.03
N LEU A 315 20.20 -0.53 14.44
CA LEU A 315 21.34 0.40 14.35
C LEU A 315 22.53 -0.05 15.22
N ILE A 316 22.28 -0.66 16.38
CA ILE A 316 23.32 -1.25 17.25
C ILE A 316 23.95 -2.45 16.54
N GLN A 317 23.15 -3.33 15.94
CA GLN A 317 23.63 -4.47 15.14
C GLN A 317 24.51 -4.02 13.97
N MET A 318 24.10 -2.96 13.28
CA MET A 318 24.85 -2.31 12.19
C MET A 318 26.09 -1.53 12.68
N LYS A 319 26.32 -1.46 14.01
CA LYS A 319 27.39 -0.71 14.67
C LYS A 319 27.40 0.78 14.34
N GLN A 320 26.25 1.35 14.01
CA GLN A 320 26.09 2.78 13.74
C GLN A 320 25.95 3.59 15.03
N ILE A 321 25.41 2.98 16.08
CA ILE A 321 25.29 3.54 17.42
C ILE A 321 25.78 2.52 18.47
N LYS A 322 26.13 3.00 19.67
CA LYS A 322 26.57 2.13 20.77
C LYS A 322 25.41 1.65 21.63
N ASP A 323 24.47 2.54 21.90
CA ASP A 323 23.30 2.30 22.73
C ASP A 323 22.18 3.30 22.37
N THR A 324 20.99 3.10 22.95
CA THR A 324 19.81 3.93 22.67
C THR A 324 19.96 5.39 23.10
N SER A 325 20.93 5.73 23.96
CA SER A 325 21.17 7.11 24.36
C SER A 325 21.79 7.95 23.25
N ASP A 326 22.45 7.32 22.28
CA ASP A 326 22.95 7.98 21.07
C ASP A 326 21.83 8.53 20.19
N MET A 327 20.62 7.98 20.30
CA MET A 327 19.44 8.36 19.50
C MET A 327 18.67 9.55 20.06
N ASN A 328 19.14 10.15 21.17
CA ASN A 328 18.65 11.47 21.58
C ASN A 328 19.03 12.55 20.55
N ASP A 329 20.08 12.31 19.76
CA ASP A 329 20.51 13.17 18.66
C ASP A 329 20.17 12.52 17.31
N LEU A 330 19.07 12.97 16.71
CA LEU A 330 18.62 12.47 15.41
C LEU A 330 19.59 12.78 14.27
N ASN A 331 20.58 13.66 14.46
CA ASN A 331 21.59 13.91 13.45
C ASN A 331 22.38 12.64 13.11
N LYS A 332 22.55 11.72 14.07
CA LYS A 332 23.17 10.42 13.79
C LYS A 332 22.34 9.60 12.81
N LEU A 333 21.03 9.46 13.08
CA LEU A 333 20.11 8.75 12.19
C LEU A 333 20.07 9.41 10.80
N ALA A 334 19.93 10.73 10.76
CA ALA A 334 19.92 11.51 9.53
C ALA A 334 21.20 11.28 8.72
N THR A 335 22.37 11.25 9.39
CA THR A 335 23.66 10.99 8.75
C THR A 335 23.72 9.58 8.18
N VAL A 336 23.34 8.56 8.96
CA VAL A 336 23.36 7.15 8.53
C VAL A 336 22.51 6.95 7.27
N ILE A 337 21.27 7.43 7.30
CA ILE A 337 20.33 7.25 6.18
C ILE A 337 20.77 8.07 4.96
N TYR A 338 21.15 9.33 5.16
CA TYR A 338 21.52 10.21 4.06
C TYR A 338 22.84 9.79 3.40
N ASP A 339 23.82 9.33 4.17
CA ASP A 339 25.11 8.90 3.62
C ASP A 339 24.94 7.64 2.79
N PHE A 340 24.16 6.67 3.24
CA PHE A 340 23.86 5.49 2.44
C PHE A 340 23.06 5.82 1.17
N ARG A 341 22.12 6.77 1.24
CA ARG A 341 21.42 7.31 0.07
C ARG A 341 22.40 7.85 -0.96
N ASN A 342 23.38 8.66 -0.53
CA ASN A 342 24.40 9.23 -1.41
C ASN A 342 25.30 8.16 -2.04
N GLU A 343 25.62 7.10 -1.31
CA GLU A 343 26.36 5.97 -1.86
C GLU A 343 25.57 5.26 -2.95
N CYS A 344 24.27 5.05 -2.75
CA CYS A 344 23.39 4.47 -3.77
C CYS A 344 23.39 5.33 -5.03
N THR A 345 23.26 6.66 -4.92
CA THR A 345 23.16 7.57 -6.08
C THR A 345 24.48 7.85 -6.78
N HIS A 346 25.61 7.81 -6.08
CA HIS A 346 26.92 8.16 -6.64
C HIS A 346 27.83 6.96 -6.91
N SER A 347 27.35 5.75 -6.65
CA SER A 347 28.03 4.54 -7.07
C SER A 347 28.25 4.51 -8.58
N ASN A 348 29.42 4.06 -9.00
CA ASN A 348 29.78 3.95 -10.42
C ASN A 348 30.76 2.80 -10.63
N ARG A 349 31.13 2.52 -11.89
CA ARG A 349 32.04 1.40 -12.22
C ARG A 349 33.39 1.48 -11.50
N SER A 350 33.86 2.68 -11.15
CA SER A 350 35.11 2.89 -10.41
C SER A 350 34.95 2.83 -8.90
N TYR A 351 33.73 3.03 -8.39
CA TYR A 351 33.35 3.00 -6.97
C TYR A 351 32.01 2.27 -6.80
N PRO A 352 31.99 0.93 -6.91
CA PRO A 352 30.79 0.15 -6.68
C PRO A 352 30.40 0.20 -5.19
N ILE A 353 29.11 0.09 -4.88
CA ILE A 353 28.56 0.13 -3.51
C ILE A 353 29.29 -0.87 -2.59
N LYS A 354 29.64 -2.06 -3.10
CA LYS A 354 30.39 -3.10 -2.38
C LYS A 354 31.76 -2.65 -1.83
N ASN A 355 32.32 -1.56 -2.34
CA ASN A 355 33.61 -1.02 -1.92
C ASN A 355 33.50 0.19 -0.98
N SER A 356 32.29 0.60 -0.57
CA SER A 356 32.13 1.73 0.35
C SER A 356 32.38 1.32 1.80
N THR A 357 32.90 2.26 2.60
CA THR A 357 33.17 2.07 4.04
C THR A 357 31.91 1.90 4.89
N VAL A 358 30.76 2.33 4.38
CA VAL A 358 29.45 2.18 5.05
C VAL A 358 28.88 0.78 4.76
N SER A 359 29.10 0.24 3.56
CA SER A 359 28.76 -1.15 3.18
C SER A 359 29.71 -2.21 3.75
N SER A 360 30.91 -1.83 4.20
CA SER A 360 31.85 -2.79 4.79
C SER A 360 31.47 -3.24 6.22
N ASN A 361 30.54 -2.54 6.88
CA ASN A 361 30.14 -2.80 8.27
C ASN A 361 28.71 -3.34 8.42
N ALA A 362 27.82 -3.17 7.43
CA ALA A 362 26.42 -3.61 7.47
C ALA A 362 25.94 -4.09 6.09
N ASN A 363 24.99 -5.03 6.07
CA ASN A 363 24.45 -5.60 4.84
C ASN A 363 23.47 -4.59 4.19
N LEU A 364 23.37 -4.57 2.85
CA LEU A 364 22.37 -3.79 2.11
C LEU A 364 20.95 -4.04 2.65
N LEU A 365 20.64 -5.29 3.00
CA LEU A 365 19.37 -5.68 3.60
C LEU A 365 19.08 -4.95 4.91
N ASP A 366 20.10 -4.72 5.75
CA ASP A 366 19.93 -4.00 7.02
C ASP A 366 19.57 -2.53 6.76
N TYR A 367 20.16 -1.91 5.74
CA TYR A 367 19.82 -0.54 5.33
C TYR A 367 18.41 -0.45 4.73
N ILE A 368 18.02 -1.42 3.90
CA ILE A 368 16.64 -1.49 3.36
C ILE A 368 15.64 -1.60 4.50
N LEU A 369 15.88 -2.49 5.46
CA LEU A 369 15.02 -2.66 6.63
C LEU A 369 14.98 -1.39 7.50
N LEU A 370 16.13 -0.73 7.69
CA LEU A 370 16.22 0.51 8.44
C LEU A 370 15.35 1.62 7.82
N ILE A 371 15.50 1.88 6.52
CA ILE A 371 14.73 2.95 5.87
C ILE A 371 13.25 2.59 5.75
N GLN A 372 12.92 1.31 5.57
CA GLN A 372 11.54 0.82 5.59
C GLN A 372 10.87 1.16 6.93
N LYS A 373 11.48 0.78 8.06
CA LYS A 373 10.92 1.05 9.40
C LYS A 373 10.83 2.54 9.71
N VAL A 374 11.78 3.33 9.22
CA VAL A 374 11.73 4.80 9.34
C VAL A 374 10.59 5.37 8.50
N ALA A 375 10.37 4.88 7.28
CA ALA A 375 9.26 5.30 6.42
C ALA A 375 7.90 4.95 7.04
N GLU A 376 7.72 3.73 7.56
CA GLU A 376 6.52 3.33 8.31
C GLU A 376 6.22 4.30 9.45
N ARG A 377 7.25 4.66 10.22
CA ARG A 377 7.11 5.58 11.34
C ARG A 377 6.69 6.99 10.91
N ILE A 378 7.23 7.46 9.80
CA ILE A 378 6.87 8.76 9.22
C ILE A 378 5.42 8.74 8.75
N ILE A 379 5.01 7.72 8.00
CA ILE A 379 3.63 7.57 7.51
C ILE A 379 2.63 7.56 8.67
N LEU A 380 2.91 6.81 9.73
CA LEU A 380 2.04 6.74 10.92
C LEU A 380 1.85 8.08 11.64
N ASN A 381 2.87 8.94 11.62
CA ASN A 381 2.88 10.20 12.37
C ASN A 381 2.59 11.42 11.50
N TYR A 382 2.58 11.25 10.18
CA TYR A 382 2.21 12.29 9.23
C TYR A 382 0.69 12.48 9.29
N LYS A 383 0.27 13.69 9.66
CA LYS A 383 -1.15 14.07 9.72
C LYS A 383 -1.37 15.22 8.74
N VAL A 384 -2.28 14.99 7.80
CA VAL A 384 -2.73 15.97 6.80
C VAL A 384 -3.56 17.07 7.45
#